data_AF-F8AKN1-F1
#
_entry.id   AF-F8AKN1-F1
#
_cell.length_a   1.000
_cell.length_b   1.000
_cell.length_c   1.000
_cell.angle_alpha   90.00
_cell.angle_beta   90.00
_cell.angle_gamma   90.00
#
_symmetry.space_group_name_H-M   'P 1'
#
loop_
_entity.id
_entity.type
_entity.pdbx_description
1 polymer ?
#
loop_
_entity_poly.entity_id
_entity_poly.type
_entity_poly.pdbx_seq_one_letter_code
_entity_poly.pdbx_strand_id
1 'polypeptide(L)'
;MREVRKSAIFREFKVVGGFAPERIKVVEYNIYCEPLGSKFVTLYKYIVSDGRDKYILPLRTNNLKQGDYIKVIYLNGNYQVVRLES
;
A
#
# COMPACT_ATOMS: atom_id res chain seq x y z
N MET A 1 -16.09 -22.46 -18.34
CA MET A 1 -15.56 -21.42 -17.42
C MET A 1 -14.04 -21.45 -17.49
N ARG A 2 -13.38 -20.39 -17.98
CA ARG A 2 -11.91 -20.28 -17.92
C ARG A 2 -11.53 -19.86 -16.50
N GLU A 3 -10.77 -20.68 -15.79
CA GLU A 3 -10.08 -20.27 -14.56
C GLU A 3 -9.20 -19.06 -14.87
N VAL A 4 -9.61 -17.88 -14.41
CA VAL A 4 -8.72 -16.72 -14.38
C VAL A 4 -7.70 -17.01 -13.29
N ARG A 5 -6.50 -17.44 -13.70
CA ARG A 5 -5.37 -17.57 -12.77
C ARG A 5 -5.16 -16.21 -12.10
N LYS A 6 -5.44 -16.15 -10.80
CA LYS A 6 -5.28 -14.93 -9.99
C LYS A 6 -3.79 -14.58 -9.93
N SER A 7 -3.36 -13.60 -10.71
CA SER A 7 -1.99 -13.11 -10.66
C SER A 7 -1.81 -12.21 -9.43
N ALA A 8 -1.18 -12.73 -8.38
CA ALA A 8 -0.68 -11.93 -7.28
C ALA A 8 0.73 -11.44 -7.61
N ILE A 9 0.96 -10.12 -7.58
CA ILE A 9 2.32 -9.56 -7.67
C ILE A 9 2.75 -9.21 -6.26
N PHE A 10 3.91 -9.69 -5.85
CA PHE A 10 4.50 -9.29 -4.57
C PHE A 10 5.83 -8.58 -4.80
N ARG A 11 6.10 -7.58 -3.97
CA ARG A 11 7.39 -6.90 -3.88
C ARG A 11 7.77 -6.69 -2.42
N GLU A 12 9.04 -6.84 -2.11
CA GLU A 12 9.59 -6.66 -0.77
C GLU A 12 10.39 -5.37 -0.72
N PHE A 13 10.25 -4.64 0.38
CA PHE A 13 10.93 -3.38 0.58
C PHE A 13 11.41 -3.24 2.02
N LYS A 14 12.44 -2.42 2.20
CA LYS A 14 12.84 -1.89 3.50
C LYS A 14 12.30 -0.48 3.67
N VAL A 15 11.68 -0.18 4.81
CA VAL A 15 11.28 1.17 5.17
C VAL A 15 12.53 1.95 5.56
N VAL A 16 12.81 3.04 4.84
CA VAL A 16 14.01 3.86 5.04
C VAL A 16 13.69 5.25 5.60
N GLY A 17 12.41 5.62 5.67
CA GLY A 17 11.95 6.87 6.26
C GLY A 17 10.43 7.04 6.13
N GLY A 18 9.93 8.18 6.59
CA GLY A 18 8.51 8.50 6.49
C GLY A 18 8.28 10.01 6.53
N PHE A 19 7.10 10.41 6.08
CA PHE A 19 6.63 11.79 6.15
C PHE A 19 5.58 11.94 7.25
N ALA A 20 5.28 13.19 7.62
CA ALA A 20 4.13 13.49 8.45
C ALA A 20 2.84 12.99 7.78
N PRO A 21 1.86 12.49 8.56
CA PRO A 21 0.59 12.03 8.02
C PRO A 21 -0.18 13.16 7.35
N GLU A 22 -0.85 12.85 6.26
CA GLU A 22 -1.65 13.80 5.49
C GLU A 22 -3.12 13.36 5.49
N ARG A 23 -4.04 14.29 5.74
CA ARG A 23 -5.48 14.03 5.67
C ARG A 23 -5.99 14.48 4.31
N ILE A 24 -6.35 13.52 3.46
CA ILE A 24 -6.81 13.79 2.10
C ILE A 24 -8.26 13.35 1.90
N LYS A 25 -8.98 14.03 1.01
CA LYS A 25 -10.33 13.64 0.59
C LYS A 25 -10.20 12.62 -0.54
N VAL A 26 -10.67 11.39 -0.32
CA VAL A 26 -10.67 10.32 -1.32
C VAL A 26 -12.10 9.99 -1.75
N VAL A 27 -12.28 9.59 -3.00
CA VAL A 27 -13.53 9.02 -3.51
C VAL A 27 -13.36 7.50 -3.52
N GLU A 28 -14.24 6.79 -2.83
CA GLU A 28 -14.25 5.33 -2.88
C GLU A 28 -15.18 4.88 -4.01
N TYR A 29 -14.73 3.87 -4.75
CA TYR A 29 -15.47 3.28 -5.86
C TYR A 29 -15.82 1.84 -5.51
N ASN A 30 -16.99 1.38 -5.95
CA ASN A 30 -17.31 -0.04 -5.92
C ASN A 30 -16.60 -0.80 -7.06
N ILE A 31 -16.78 -2.12 -7.12
CA ILE A 31 -16.19 -2.96 -8.18
C ILE A 31 -16.72 -2.63 -9.59
N TYR A 32 -17.85 -1.92 -9.69
CA TYR A 32 -18.44 -1.43 -10.94
C TYR A 32 -18.01 0.00 -11.27
N CYS A 33 -17.01 0.54 -10.55
CA CYS A 33 -16.51 1.90 -10.70
C CYS A 33 -17.55 3.00 -10.45
N GLU A 34 -18.60 2.71 -9.68
CA GLU A 34 -19.55 3.72 -9.24
C GLU A 34 -19.05 4.37 -7.95
N PRO A 35 -19.13 5.71 -7.83
CA PRO A 35 -18.67 6.41 -6.64
C PRO A 35 -19.60 6.11 -5.46
N LEU A 36 -19.03 5.59 -4.37
CA LEU A 36 -19.71 5.33 -3.10
C LEU A 36 -19.76 6.58 -2.20
N GLY A 37 -19.11 7.66 -2.62
CA GLY A 37 -19.00 8.91 -1.88
C GLY A 37 -17.55 9.30 -1.60
N SER A 38 -17.39 10.52 -1.09
CA SER A 38 -16.08 11.03 -0.69
C SER A 38 -15.92 11.01 0.82
N LYS A 39 -14.77 10.59 1.31
CA LYS A 39 -14.44 10.66 2.74
C LYS A 39 -13.02 11.17 2.95
N PHE A 40 -12.77 11.76 4.12
CA PHE A 40 -11.42 12.11 4.52
C PHE A 40 -10.72 10.90 5.10
N VAL A 41 -9.54 10.57 4.58
CA VAL A 41 -8.69 9.49 5.04
C VAL A 41 -7.32 10.05 5.39
N THR A 42 -6.79 9.62 6.52
CA THR A 42 -5.40 9.88 6.88
C THR A 42 -4.51 8.86 6.15
N LEU A 43 -3.58 9.35 5.34
CA LEU A 43 -2.55 8.55 4.69
C LEU A 43 -1.19 8.82 5.32
N TYR A 44 -0.48 7.74 5.58
CA TYR A 44 0.91 7.73 6.05
C TYR A 44 1.79 7.39 4.85
N LYS A 45 2.70 8.31 4.49
CA LYS A 45 3.61 8.12 3.36
C LYS A 45 4.95 7.62 3.88
N TYR A 46 5.37 6.46 3.40
CA TYR A 46 6.65 5.85 3.75
C TYR A 46 7.61 5.94 2.57
N ILE A 47 8.88 6.20 2.86
CA ILE A 47 9.96 6.00 1.88
C ILE A 47 10.40 4.56 2.02
N VAL A 48 10.25 3.80 0.95
CA VAL A 48 10.59 2.37 0.91
C VAL A 48 11.65 2.11 -0.16
N SER A 49 12.53 1.14 0.06
CA SER A 49 13.59 0.77 -0.89
C SER A 49 13.59 -0.71 -1.18
N ASP A 50 13.81 -1.07 -2.44
CA ASP A 50 14.02 -2.46 -2.90
C ASP A 50 15.51 -2.83 -2.95
N GLY A 51 16.39 -1.98 -2.39
CA GLY A 51 17.85 -2.13 -2.45
C GLY A 51 18.52 -1.46 -3.65
N ARG A 52 17.76 -1.07 -4.68
CA ARG A 52 18.28 -0.33 -5.84
C ARG A 52 17.73 1.09 -5.89
N ASP A 53 16.41 1.20 -5.77
CA ASP A 53 15.68 2.45 -5.89
C ASP A 53 14.92 2.75 -4.60
N LYS A 54 14.35 3.96 -4.55
CA LYS A 54 13.50 4.43 -3.45
C LYS A 54 12.16 4.91 -4.01
N TYR A 55 11.09 4.60 -3.28
CA TYR A 55 9.72 4.90 -3.69
C TYR A 55 8.95 5.49 -2.51
N ILE A 56 7.93 6.28 -2.82
CA ILE A 56 6.96 6.75 -1.83
C ILE A 56 5.77 5.80 -1.86
N LEU A 57 5.48 5.17 -0.73
CA LEU A 57 4.36 4.26 -0.56
C LEU A 57 3.32 4.88 0.40
N PRO A 58 2.17 5.35 -0.10
CA PRO A 58 1.09 5.84 0.72
C PRO A 58 0.27 4.66 1.28
N LEU A 59 0.12 4.59 2.61
CA LEU A 59 -0.59 3.54 3.31
C LEU A 59 -1.60 4.11 4.30
N ARG A 60 -2.65 3.33 4.61
CA ARG A 60 -3.60 3.67 5.70
C ARG A 60 -3.11 3.23 7.08
N THR A 61 -2.00 2.49 7.16
CA THR A 61 -1.40 2.04 8.43
C THR A 61 -0.28 2.98 8.88
N ASN A 62 -0.14 3.17 10.20
CA ASN A 62 0.89 4.02 10.81
C ASN A 62 1.97 3.24 11.56
N ASN A 63 1.90 1.92 11.54
CA ASN A 63 2.69 1.05 12.43
C ASN A 63 4.08 0.70 11.91
N LEU A 64 4.44 1.15 10.71
CA LEU A 64 5.76 0.89 10.14
C LEU A 64 6.79 1.88 10.67
N LYS A 65 7.98 1.35 11.00
CA LYS A 65 9.13 2.10 11.47
C LYS A 65 10.29 1.97 10.48
N GLN A 66 11.20 2.95 10.51
CA GLN A 66 12.44 2.85 9.76
C GLN A 66 13.21 1.59 10.16
N GLY A 67 13.67 0.83 9.16
CA GLY A 67 14.33 -0.46 9.33
C GLY A 67 13.43 -1.66 9.05
N ASP A 68 12.10 -1.49 9.09
CA ASP A 68 11.16 -2.60 8.87
C ASP A 68 11.26 -3.16 7.46
N TYR A 69 11.28 -4.49 7.35
CA TYR A 69 11.07 -5.20 6.10
C TYR A 69 9.58 -5.46 5.90
N ILE A 70 9.08 -5.12 4.73
CA ILE A 70 7.67 -5.26 4.38
C ILE A 70 7.53 -5.99 3.06
N LYS A 71 6.44 -6.74 2.92
CA LYS A 71 5.98 -7.36 1.68
C LYS A 71 4.68 -6.70 1.25
N VAL A 72 4.69 -6.10 0.08
CA VAL A 72 3.51 -5.52 -0.56
C VAL A 72 2.97 -6.54 -1.56
N ILE A 73 1.71 -6.93 -1.37
CA ILE A 73 1.01 -7.93 -2.19
C ILE A 73 -0.11 -7.22 -2.93
N TYR A 74 -0.10 -7.26 -4.26
CA TYR A 74 -1.14 -6.74 -5.12
C TYR A 74 -2.02 -7.89 -5.63
N LEU A 75 -3.31 -7.84 -5.32
CA LEU A 75 -4.30 -8.82 -5.74
C LEU A 75 -5.57 -8.10 -6.21
N ASN A 76 -5.89 -8.19 -7.50
CA ASN A 76 -7.13 -7.66 -8.09
C ASN A 76 -7.43 -6.19 -7.72
N GLY A 77 -6.41 -5.32 -7.80
CA GLY A 77 -6.55 -3.89 -7.48
C GLY A 77 -6.51 -3.56 -5.98
N ASN A 78 -6.51 -4.57 -5.11
CA ASN A 78 -6.23 -4.40 -3.69
C ASN A 78 -4.74 -4.58 -3.42
N TYR A 79 -4.21 -3.79 -2.50
CA TYR A 79 -2.86 -4.00 -1.97
C TYR A 79 -2.94 -4.34 -0.49
N GLN A 80 -2.07 -5.26 -0.05
CA GLN A 80 -1.87 -5.61 1.34
C GLN A 80 -0.40 -5.41 1.68
N VAL A 81 -0.13 -4.88 2.87
CA VAL A 81 1.23 -4.73 3.39
C VAL A 81 1.37 -5.63 4.61
N VAL A 82 2.35 -6.52 4.56
CA VAL A 82 2.69 -7.44 5.65
C VAL A 82 4.09 -7.08 6.13
N ARG A 83 4.25 -6.86 7.44
CA ARG A 83 5.58 -6.71 8.04
C ARG A 83 6.21 -8.10 8.13
N LEU A 84 7.45 -8.22 7.65
CA LEU A 84 8.22 -9.45 7.75
C LEU A 84 8.92 -9.43 9.11
N GLU A 85 8.64 -10.42 9.95
CA GLU A 85 9.41 -10.63 11.17
C GLU A 85 10.81 -11.12 10.79
N SER A 86 11.85 -10.50 11.39
CA SER A 86 13.25 -10.91 11.23
C SER A 86 13.62 -11.92 12.30
#